data_AF-A0AAW0Z0H0-F1
#
_entry.id   AF-A0AAW0Z0H0-F1
#
_cell.length_a   1.000
_cell.length_b   1.000
_cell.length_c   1.000
_cell.angle_alpha   90.00
_cell.angle_beta   90.00
_cell.angle_gamma   90.00
#
_symmetry.space_group_name_H-M   'P 1'
#
loop_
_entity.id
_entity.type
_entity.pdbx_description
1 polymer ?
#
loop_
_entity_poly.entity_id
_entity_poly.type
_entity_poly.pdbx_seq_one_letter_code
_entity_poly.pdbx_strand_id
1 'polypeptide(L)'
;MHYQFFENILYHDVLGSFILNSAPMVPESIANHHSRTGMETLHTLTGVSLPLFSTMHRVAELVRRRRAKRGKGWSDEDLLDSVKPALNLEAALTEEKTRLDHLVMTKPHISSHRYLHEAFRIACLLQIRYHVLGEPPCSLNIRLLVRQALSLLEAMCDQSLPGFCSAHWVIFLAALCSVAGGQDDRELDDRERIDRIYDDFLADFGFLNVERSRKIVQEVWARNSGGQVFVDWLDILEEYDWEIFVV
;
A
#
# COMPACT_ATOMS: atom_id res chain seq x y z
N MET A 1 -26.52 -3.87 8.87
CA MET A 1 -25.92 -3.05 9.95
C MET A 1 -24.68 -3.71 10.56
N HIS A 2 -24.71 -5.00 10.93
CA HIS A 2 -23.51 -5.69 11.47
C HIS A 2 -22.35 -5.89 10.47
N TYR A 3 -22.65 -6.08 9.18
CA TYR A 3 -21.62 -6.27 8.13
C TYR A 3 -20.75 -5.01 7.93
N GLN A 4 -21.37 -3.84 7.82
CA GLN A 4 -20.68 -2.57 7.60
C GLN A 4 -19.74 -2.19 8.76
N PHE A 5 -20.10 -2.53 10.00
CA PHE A 5 -19.22 -2.32 11.15
C PHE A 5 -17.95 -3.18 11.07
N PHE A 6 -18.09 -4.46 10.70
CA PHE A 6 -16.95 -5.35 10.54
C PHE A 6 -16.03 -4.90 9.38
N GLU A 7 -16.61 -4.49 8.26
CA GLU A 7 -15.86 -3.96 7.11
C GLU A 7 -15.07 -2.70 7.48
N ASN A 8 -15.65 -1.81 8.30
CA ASN A 8 -14.95 -0.64 8.82
C ASN A 8 -13.80 -1.03 9.74
N ILE A 9 -13.99 -2.02 10.63
CA ILE A 9 -12.89 -2.52 11.48
C ILE A 9 -11.77 -3.09 10.61
N LEU A 10 -12.10 -3.95 9.63
CA LEU A 10 -11.13 -4.54 8.73
C LEU A 10 -10.36 -3.46 7.95
N TYR A 11 -11.07 -2.43 7.48
CA TYR A 11 -10.49 -1.28 6.80
C TYR A 11 -9.48 -0.53 7.69
N HIS A 12 -9.84 -0.21 8.93
CA HIS A 12 -8.95 0.52 9.83
C HIS A 12 -7.80 -0.32 10.40
N ASP A 13 -8.02 -1.63 10.64
CA ASP A 13 -7.00 -2.55 11.15
C ASP A 13 -5.85 -2.67 10.13
N VAL A 14 -6.18 -2.87 8.86
CA VAL A 14 -5.17 -3.12 7.82
C VAL A 14 -4.43 -1.86 7.36
N LEU A 15 -4.98 -0.68 7.63
CA LEU A 15 -4.39 0.63 7.28
C LEU A 15 -3.71 1.30 8.48
N GLY A 16 -3.65 0.63 9.63
CA GLY A 16 -2.88 1.05 10.79
C GLY A 16 -1.45 0.50 10.75
N SER A 17 -0.49 1.24 11.29
CA SER A 17 0.87 0.72 11.51
C SER A 17 0.90 -0.46 12.49
N PHE A 18 -0.11 -0.57 13.37
CA PHE A 18 -0.21 -1.63 14.37
C PHE A 18 -0.14 -3.02 13.76
N ILE A 19 -0.82 -3.26 12.64
CA ILE A 19 -0.81 -4.58 11.98
C ILE A 19 0.60 -4.99 11.52
N LEU A 20 1.52 -4.05 11.33
CA LEU A 20 2.88 -4.34 10.88
C LEU A 20 3.86 -4.62 12.03
N ASN A 21 3.50 -4.27 13.26
CA ASN A 21 4.29 -4.51 14.47
C ASN A 21 3.69 -5.57 15.40
N SER A 22 2.37 -5.73 15.36
CA SER A 22 1.59 -6.59 16.25
C SER A 22 0.62 -7.49 15.48
N ALA A 23 0.04 -8.48 16.17
CA ALA A 23 -1.01 -9.30 15.57
C ALA A 23 -2.21 -8.42 15.15
N PRO A 24 -2.86 -8.70 14.01
CA PRO A 24 -4.03 -7.95 13.58
C PRO A 24 -5.16 -8.03 14.61
N MET A 25 -5.96 -6.96 14.71
CA MET A 25 -7.17 -6.99 15.54
C MET A 25 -8.21 -7.97 14.98
N VAL A 26 -8.27 -8.09 13.64
CA VAL A 26 -9.13 -9.04 12.94
C VAL A 26 -8.31 -10.28 12.53
N PRO A 27 -8.66 -11.48 13.01
CA PRO A 27 -8.01 -12.71 12.58
C PRO A 27 -8.10 -12.91 11.06
N GLU A 28 -6.99 -13.34 10.45
CA GLU A 28 -6.90 -13.54 9.00
C GLU A 28 -7.98 -14.49 8.46
N SER A 29 -8.34 -15.53 9.22
CA SER A 29 -9.41 -16.47 8.85
C SER A 29 -10.76 -15.78 8.65
N ILE A 30 -11.07 -14.76 9.45
CA ILE A 30 -12.31 -13.99 9.37
C ILE A 30 -12.22 -13.01 8.19
N ALA A 31 -11.10 -12.31 8.03
CA ALA A 31 -10.86 -11.42 6.88
C ALA A 31 -10.98 -12.17 5.54
N ASN A 32 -10.40 -13.36 5.45
CA ASN A 32 -10.45 -14.23 4.26
C ASN A 32 -11.87 -14.73 3.97
N HIS A 33 -12.62 -15.13 4.99
CA HIS A 33 -14.00 -15.56 4.83
C HIS A 33 -14.87 -14.43 4.27
N HIS A 34 -14.74 -13.24 4.83
CA HIS A 34 -15.53 -12.07 4.44
C HIS A 34 -15.16 -11.53 3.04
N SER A 35 -13.89 -11.60 2.67
CA SER A 35 -13.44 -11.13 1.35
C SER A 35 -14.00 -11.98 0.21
N ARG A 36 -14.22 -13.28 0.45
CA ARG A 36 -14.81 -14.22 -0.53
C ARG A 36 -16.30 -13.98 -0.75
N THR A 37 -17.03 -13.52 0.27
CA THR A 37 -18.47 -13.29 0.16
C THR A 37 -18.82 -11.96 -0.52
N GLY A 38 -17.90 -10.99 -0.55
CA GLY A 38 -18.09 -9.65 -1.12
C GLY A 38 -17.51 -9.41 -2.52
N MET A 39 -17.14 -10.46 -3.28
CA MET A 39 -16.38 -10.30 -4.53
C MET A 39 -17.15 -9.61 -5.68
N GLU A 40 -18.48 -9.55 -5.61
CA GLU A 40 -19.35 -8.97 -6.65
C GLU A 40 -20.07 -7.68 -6.23
N THR A 41 -19.92 -7.27 -4.96
CA THR A 41 -20.62 -6.14 -4.35
C THR A 41 -19.74 -4.90 -4.27
N LEU A 42 -20.32 -3.73 -4.52
CA LEU A 42 -19.65 -2.45 -4.34
C LEU A 42 -19.76 -2.00 -2.88
N HIS A 43 -18.63 -1.88 -2.19
CA HIS A 43 -18.59 -1.36 -0.82
C HIS A 43 -18.43 0.16 -0.80
N THR A 44 -18.98 0.82 0.21
CA THR A 44 -19.00 2.28 0.32
C THR A 44 -17.62 2.89 0.57
N LEU A 45 -16.77 2.24 1.38
CA LEU A 45 -15.40 2.71 1.69
C LEU A 45 -14.34 2.10 0.78
N THR A 46 -14.51 0.84 0.38
CA THR A 46 -13.47 0.07 -0.31
C THR A 46 -13.80 -0.19 -1.76
N GLY A 47 -14.99 0.21 -2.24
CA GLY A 47 -15.42 -0.04 -3.62
C GLY A 47 -15.37 -1.54 -3.94
N VAL A 48 -14.57 -1.89 -4.94
CA VAL A 48 -14.31 -3.27 -5.36
C VAL A 48 -13.02 -3.86 -4.78
N SER A 49 -12.33 -3.11 -3.91
CA SER A 49 -11.00 -3.42 -3.39
C SER A 49 -11.01 -4.37 -2.20
N LEU A 50 -12.17 -4.77 -1.66
CA LEU A 50 -12.26 -5.65 -0.48
C LEU A 50 -11.36 -6.92 -0.57
N PRO A 51 -11.23 -7.62 -1.71
CA PRO A 51 -10.30 -8.75 -1.83
C PRO A 51 -8.84 -8.38 -1.52
N LEU A 52 -8.42 -7.16 -1.85
CA LEU A 52 -7.07 -6.68 -1.58
C LEU A 52 -6.83 -6.47 -0.08
N PHE A 53 -7.85 -6.19 0.72
CA PHE A 53 -7.69 -6.00 2.17
C PHE A 53 -7.31 -7.32 2.84
N SER A 54 -7.88 -8.45 2.41
CA SER A 54 -7.41 -9.79 2.82
C SER A 54 -5.97 -10.03 2.38
N THR A 55 -5.58 -9.63 1.16
CA THR A 55 -4.18 -9.72 0.71
C THR A 55 -3.26 -8.89 1.60
N MET A 56 -3.66 -7.69 2.00
CA MET A 56 -2.87 -6.80 2.86
C MET A 56 -2.63 -7.41 4.25
N HIS A 57 -3.57 -8.16 4.84
CA HIS A 57 -3.31 -8.92 6.07
C HIS A 57 -2.16 -9.92 5.92
N ARG A 58 -2.14 -10.64 4.79
CA ARG A 58 -1.10 -11.62 4.48
C ARG A 58 0.25 -10.94 4.22
N VAL A 59 0.25 -9.77 3.56
CA VAL A 59 1.46 -8.95 3.39
C VAL A 59 1.98 -8.48 4.75
N ALA A 60 1.12 -7.96 5.62
CA ALA A 60 1.48 -7.51 6.96
C ALA A 60 2.11 -8.63 7.81
N GLU A 61 1.60 -9.86 7.68
CA GLU A 61 2.22 -11.02 8.32
C GLU A 61 3.65 -11.26 7.83
N LEU A 62 3.90 -11.19 6.52
CA LEU A 62 5.25 -11.35 5.98
C LEU A 62 6.19 -10.22 6.43
N VAL A 63 5.69 -8.98 6.54
CA VAL A 63 6.45 -7.86 7.10
C VAL A 63 6.87 -8.15 8.54
N ARG A 64 5.93 -8.61 9.39
CA ARG A 64 6.23 -9.00 10.78
C ARG A 64 7.26 -10.12 10.86
N ARG A 65 7.12 -11.17 10.03
CA ARG A 65 8.06 -12.30 9.99
C ARG A 65 9.47 -11.85 9.62
N ARG A 66 9.62 -10.97 8.61
CA ARG A 66 10.91 -10.38 8.25
C ARG A 66 11.48 -9.55 9.40
N ARG A 67 10.68 -8.66 10.01
CA ARG A 67 11.12 -7.83 11.15
C ARG A 67 11.57 -8.68 12.33
N ALA A 68 10.89 -9.79 12.62
CA ALA A 68 11.29 -10.72 13.69
C ALA A 68 12.67 -11.38 13.48
N LYS A 69 13.20 -11.37 12.24
CA LYS A 69 14.56 -11.83 11.88
C LYS A 69 15.60 -10.71 11.86
N ARG A 70 15.23 -9.45 12.12
CA ARG A 70 16.17 -8.33 12.18
C ARG A 70 17.29 -8.57 13.18
N GLY A 71 18.53 -8.31 12.77
CA GLY A 71 19.73 -8.53 13.58
C GLY A 71 20.07 -10.00 13.82
N LYS A 72 19.32 -10.94 13.22
CA LYS A 72 19.57 -12.38 13.26
C LYS A 72 20.12 -12.83 11.90
N GLY A 73 20.88 -13.92 11.90
CA GLY A 73 21.27 -14.58 10.65
C GLY A 73 20.07 -15.22 9.95
N TRP A 74 20.22 -15.47 8.65
CA TRP A 74 19.23 -16.15 7.82
C TRP A 74 19.70 -17.57 7.50
N SER A 75 18.85 -18.57 7.74
CA SER A 75 19.03 -19.90 7.16
C SER A 75 18.43 -19.97 5.74
N ASP A 76 18.79 -20.99 4.98
CA ASP A 76 18.17 -21.25 3.66
C ASP A 76 16.65 -21.47 3.78
N GLU A 77 16.21 -22.13 4.85
CA GLU A 77 14.79 -22.33 5.16
C GLU A 77 14.09 -21.00 5.46
N ASP A 78 14.70 -20.11 6.24
CA ASP A 78 14.16 -18.78 6.54
C ASP A 78 13.99 -17.93 5.27
N LEU A 79 14.97 -18.02 4.36
CA LEU A 79 14.93 -17.32 3.07
C LEU A 79 13.79 -17.88 2.20
N LEU A 80 13.65 -19.20 2.10
CA LEU A 80 12.56 -19.84 1.36
C LEU A 80 11.20 -19.48 1.94
N ASP A 81 11.04 -19.49 3.25
CA ASP A 81 9.81 -19.16 3.97
C ASP A 81 9.43 -17.68 3.88
N SER A 82 10.37 -16.82 3.52
CA SER A 82 10.10 -15.39 3.27
C SER A 82 9.81 -15.11 1.79
N VAL A 83 10.63 -15.66 0.89
CA VAL A 83 10.55 -15.37 -0.55
C VAL A 83 9.38 -16.09 -1.21
N LYS A 84 9.16 -17.38 -0.91
CA LYS A 84 8.12 -18.16 -1.60
C LYS A 84 6.70 -17.62 -1.33
N PRO A 85 6.30 -17.29 -0.09
CA PRO A 85 5.01 -16.67 0.15
C PRO A 85 4.85 -15.30 -0.49
N ALA A 86 5.92 -14.49 -0.54
CA ALA A 86 5.93 -13.21 -1.22
C ALA A 86 5.61 -13.36 -2.71
N LEU A 87 6.33 -14.24 -3.41
CA LEU A 87 6.08 -14.52 -4.84
C LEU A 87 4.66 -15.07 -5.10
N ASN A 88 4.14 -15.91 -4.21
CA ASN A 88 2.76 -16.39 -4.30
C ASN A 88 1.72 -15.26 -4.17
N LEU A 89 1.98 -14.27 -3.31
CA LEU A 89 1.11 -13.10 -3.18
C LEU A 89 1.15 -12.21 -4.43
N GLU A 90 2.31 -12.06 -5.06
CA GLU A 90 2.43 -11.32 -6.31
C GLU A 90 1.68 -11.98 -7.47
N ALA A 91 1.75 -13.31 -7.55
CA ALA A 91 0.96 -14.10 -8.51
C ALA A 91 -0.55 -13.89 -8.27
N ALA A 92 -1.00 -13.98 -7.01
CA ALA A 92 -2.39 -13.73 -6.66
C ALA A 92 -2.86 -12.30 -6.98
N LEU A 93 -2.00 -11.28 -6.79
CA LEU A 93 -2.29 -9.90 -7.19
C LEU A 93 -2.38 -9.75 -8.71
N THR A 94 -1.65 -10.56 -9.48
CA THR A 94 -1.74 -10.58 -10.94
C THR A 94 -3.06 -11.21 -11.43
N GLU A 95 -3.47 -12.30 -10.78
CA GLU A 95 -4.78 -12.92 -11.03
C GLU A 95 -5.94 -11.97 -10.67
N GLU A 96 -5.81 -11.24 -9.56
CA GLU A 96 -6.81 -10.28 -9.11
C GLU A 96 -7.00 -9.12 -10.09
N LYS A 97 -5.93 -8.66 -10.75
CA LYS A 97 -6.03 -7.70 -11.85
C LYS A 97 -6.88 -8.24 -13.01
N THR A 98 -6.63 -9.49 -13.39
CA THR A 98 -7.37 -10.17 -14.46
C THR A 98 -8.85 -10.30 -14.11
N ARG A 99 -9.15 -10.66 -12.85
CA ARG A 99 -10.52 -10.74 -12.33
C ARG A 99 -11.22 -9.39 -12.39
N LEU A 100 -10.57 -8.32 -11.94
CA LEU A 100 -11.14 -6.98 -11.98
C LEU A 100 -11.42 -6.52 -13.42
N ASP A 101 -10.49 -6.77 -14.34
CA ASP A 101 -10.66 -6.40 -15.75
C ASP A 101 -11.89 -7.08 -16.35
N HIS A 102 -12.08 -8.38 -16.07
CA HIS A 102 -13.30 -9.09 -16.46
C HIS A 102 -14.56 -8.50 -15.82
N LEU A 103 -14.51 -8.12 -14.53
CA LEU A 103 -15.63 -7.52 -13.82
C LEU A 103 -16.02 -6.17 -14.42
N VAL A 104 -15.05 -5.31 -14.73
CA VAL A 104 -15.28 -4.00 -15.36
C VAL A 104 -15.86 -4.16 -16.77
N MET A 105 -15.40 -5.13 -17.56
CA MET A 105 -16.01 -5.44 -18.86
C MET A 105 -17.46 -5.88 -18.72
N THR A 106 -17.76 -6.68 -17.70
CA THR A 106 -19.13 -7.15 -17.41
C THR A 106 -20.02 -6.04 -16.83
N LYS A 107 -19.44 -5.12 -16.06
CA LYS A 107 -20.14 -4.03 -15.37
C LYS A 107 -19.47 -2.67 -15.69
N PRO A 108 -19.67 -2.09 -16.88
CA PRO A 108 -18.93 -0.87 -17.29
C PRO A 108 -19.16 0.36 -16.40
N HIS A 109 -20.30 0.41 -15.69
CA HIS A 109 -20.63 1.49 -14.77
C HIS A 109 -19.71 1.57 -13.54
N ILE A 110 -18.94 0.52 -13.23
CA ILE A 110 -17.95 0.54 -12.15
C ILE A 110 -16.52 0.83 -12.63
N SER A 111 -16.34 1.23 -13.89
CA SER A 111 -15.02 1.46 -14.49
C SER A 111 -14.14 2.44 -13.72
N SER A 112 -14.72 3.48 -13.12
CA SER A 112 -13.99 4.44 -12.27
C SER A 112 -13.43 3.81 -10.99
N HIS A 113 -14.08 2.77 -10.44
CA HIS A 113 -13.59 2.05 -9.26
C HIS A 113 -12.32 1.24 -9.55
N ARG A 114 -11.97 1.02 -10.82
CA ARG A 114 -10.73 0.37 -11.23
C ARG A 114 -9.49 1.13 -10.76
N TYR A 115 -9.56 2.47 -10.69
CA TYR A 115 -8.42 3.30 -10.34
C TYR A 115 -7.98 3.06 -8.90
N LEU A 116 -8.90 3.17 -7.94
CA LEU A 116 -8.60 2.91 -6.52
C LEU A 116 -8.15 1.46 -6.30
N HIS A 117 -8.81 0.50 -6.94
CA HIS A 117 -8.42 -0.91 -6.81
C HIS A 117 -6.99 -1.14 -7.31
N GLU A 118 -6.66 -0.66 -8.52
CA GLU A 118 -5.33 -0.82 -9.08
C GLU A 118 -4.27 -0.10 -8.22
N ALA A 119 -4.62 1.06 -7.66
CA ALA A 119 -3.77 1.80 -6.72
C ALA A 119 -3.46 0.97 -5.45
N PHE A 120 -4.48 0.36 -4.82
CA PHE A 120 -4.27 -0.56 -3.69
C PHE A 120 -3.49 -1.82 -4.08
N ARG A 121 -3.74 -2.37 -5.27
CA ARG A 121 -3.01 -3.55 -5.77
C ARG A 121 -1.52 -3.25 -5.93
N ILE A 122 -1.19 -2.07 -6.47
CA ILE A 122 0.20 -1.59 -6.57
C ILE A 122 0.78 -1.33 -5.18
N ALA A 123 0.04 -0.75 -4.25
CA ALA A 123 0.48 -0.59 -2.86
C ALA A 123 0.85 -1.94 -2.19
N CYS A 124 0.08 -2.99 -2.43
CA CYS A 124 0.44 -4.35 -1.98
C CYS A 124 1.76 -4.82 -2.61
N LEU A 125 1.94 -4.63 -3.92
CA LEU A 125 3.18 -4.99 -4.61
C LEU A 125 4.38 -4.20 -4.07
N LEU A 126 4.23 -2.90 -3.83
CA LEU A 126 5.25 -2.05 -3.22
C LEU A 126 5.63 -2.57 -1.83
N GLN A 127 4.67 -2.90 -0.97
CA GLN A 127 4.98 -3.48 0.34
C GLN A 127 5.70 -4.83 0.24
N ILE A 128 5.30 -5.71 -0.68
CA ILE A 128 5.97 -6.99 -0.87
C ILE A 128 7.42 -6.75 -1.30
N ARG A 129 7.66 -5.93 -2.31
CA ARG A 129 8.99 -5.66 -2.84
C ARG A 129 9.87 -4.92 -1.85
N TYR A 130 9.36 -3.83 -1.28
CA TYR A 130 10.10 -2.95 -0.39
C TYR A 130 10.22 -3.54 1.02
N HIS A 131 9.10 -3.80 1.69
CA HIS A 131 9.12 -4.23 3.10
C HIS A 131 9.39 -5.72 3.31
N VAL A 132 8.94 -6.60 2.42
CA VAL A 132 9.14 -8.06 2.61
C VAL A 132 10.43 -8.54 1.97
N LEU A 133 10.69 -8.16 0.71
CA LEU A 133 11.88 -8.60 -0.03
C LEU A 133 13.08 -7.68 0.20
N GLY A 134 12.87 -6.45 0.69
CA GLY A 134 13.96 -5.52 0.97
C GLY A 134 14.60 -4.95 -0.28
N GLU A 135 13.88 -4.90 -1.40
CA GLU A 135 14.38 -4.26 -2.61
C GLU A 135 14.56 -2.75 -2.37
N PRO A 136 15.68 -2.15 -2.83
CA PRO A 136 15.91 -0.73 -2.65
C PRO A 136 14.99 0.10 -3.57
N PRO A 137 14.52 1.29 -3.13
CA PRO A 137 13.64 2.15 -3.93
C PRO A 137 14.14 2.48 -5.34
N CYS A 138 15.46 2.51 -5.57
CA CYS A 138 16.03 2.76 -6.89
C CYS A 138 15.92 1.57 -7.86
N SER A 139 15.42 0.40 -7.42
CA SER A 139 15.23 -0.76 -8.28
C SER A 139 14.21 -0.47 -9.39
N LEU A 140 14.44 -1.00 -10.59
CA LEU A 140 13.55 -0.74 -11.74
C LEU A 140 12.11 -1.20 -11.45
N ASN A 141 11.94 -2.30 -10.72
CA ASN A 141 10.61 -2.81 -10.37
C ASN A 141 9.88 -1.86 -9.42
N ILE A 142 10.55 -1.36 -8.38
CA ILE A 142 9.93 -0.39 -7.46
C ILE A 142 9.62 0.91 -8.20
N ARG A 143 10.56 1.45 -8.99
CA ARG A 143 10.33 2.70 -9.74
C ARG A 143 9.16 2.59 -10.73
N LEU A 144 9.02 1.45 -11.41
CA LEU A 144 7.88 1.19 -12.28
C LEU A 144 6.55 1.22 -11.50
N LEU A 145 6.49 0.53 -10.36
CA LEU A 145 5.31 0.49 -9.51
C LEU A 145 4.96 1.87 -8.93
N VAL A 146 5.97 2.61 -8.45
CA VAL A 146 5.79 3.99 -7.94
C VAL A 146 5.18 4.86 -9.03
N ARG A 147 5.75 4.88 -10.24
CA ARG A 147 5.24 5.71 -11.33
C ARG A 147 3.84 5.33 -11.78
N GLN A 148 3.51 4.03 -11.77
CA GLN A 148 2.14 3.57 -12.02
C GLN A 148 1.17 4.05 -10.94
N ALA A 149 1.57 4.01 -9.66
CA ALA A 149 0.76 4.56 -8.56
C ALA A 149 0.58 6.07 -8.70
N LEU A 150 1.65 6.82 -8.99
CA LEU A 150 1.59 8.27 -9.21
C LEU A 150 0.62 8.64 -10.32
N SER A 151 0.73 8.01 -11.50
CA SER A 151 -0.18 8.29 -12.62
C SER A 151 -1.65 7.96 -12.29
N LEU A 152 -1.90 6.93 -11.47
CA LEU A 152 -3.26 6.63 -11.01
C LEU A 152 -3.78 7.66 -10.02
N LEU A 153 -2.96 8.06 -9.04
CA LEU A 153 -3.30 9.05 -8.03
C LEU A 153 -3.56 10.43 -8.65
N GLU A 154 -2.69 10.87 -9.57
CA GLU A 154 -2.87 12.10 -10.35
C GLU A 154 -4.18 12.05 -11.14
N ALA A 155 -4.43 10.97 -11.89
CA ALA A 155 -5.68 10.83 -12.63
C ALA A 155 -6.92 10.83 -11.74
N MET A 156 -6.84 10.23 -10.54
CA MET A 156 -7.92 10.24 -9.56
C MET A 156 -8.18 11.65 -9.00
N CYS A 157 -7.12 12.40 -8.70
CA CYS A 157 -7.18 13.77 -8.23
C CYS A 157 -7.76 14.70 -9.31
N ASP A 158 -7.12 14.74 -10.49
CA ASP A 158 -7.46 15.63 -11.60
C ASP A 158 -8.90 15.45 -12.12
N GLN A 159 -9.38 14.21 -12.11
CA GLN A 159 -10.73 13.88 -12.62
C GLN A 159 -11.75 13.72 -11.49
N SER A 160 -11.38 14.02 -10.24
CA SER A 160 -12.24 13.87 -9.05
C SER A 160 -12.90 12.49 -8.97
N LEU A 161 -12.12 11.43 -9.22
CA LEU A 161 -12.63 10.06 -9.27
C LEU A 161 -13.04 9.56 -7.88
N PRO A 162 -14.08 8.71 -7.80
CA PRO A 162 -14.52 8.16 -6.53
C PRO A 162 -13.40 7.35 -5.85
N GLY A 163 -13.28 7.55 -4.54
CA GLY A 163 -12.34 6.81 -3.71
C GLY A 163 -10.97 7.48 -3.52
N PHE A 164 -10.71 8.64 -4.15
CA PHE A 164 -9.47 9.39 -3.88
C PHE A 164 -9.30 9.66 -2.39
N CYS A 165 -10.37 10.04 -1.67
CA CYS A 165 -10.38 10.22 -0.22
C CYS A 165 -9.91 9.02 0.62
N SER A 166 -9.84 7.81 0.04
CA SER A 166 -9.38 6.58 0.69
C SER A 166 -8.00 6.13 0.20
N ALA A 167 -7.28 6.98 -0.54
CA ALA A 167 -6.00 6.65 -1.18
C ALA A 167 -4.77 6.94 -0.31
N HIS A 168 -4.94 7.45 0.91
CA HIS A 168 -3.84 7.87 1.78
C HIS A 168 -2.77 6.78 1.98
N TRP A 169 -3.18 5.53 2.19
CA TRP A 169 -2.26 4.40 2.29
C TRP A 169 -1.41 4.20 1.04
N VAL A 170 -2.00 4.37 -0.15
CA VAL A 170 -1.30 4.26 -1.43
C VAL A 170 -0.33 5.42 -1.59
N ILE A 171 -0.76 6.65 -1.28
CA ILE A 171 0.07 7.86 -1.31
C ILE A 171 1.31 7.63 -0.43
N PHE A 172 1.11 7.19 0.81
CA PHE A 172 2.18 6.94 1.76
C PHE A 172 3.19 5.90 1.27
N LEU A 173 2.73 4.75 0.76
CA LEU A 173 3.65 3.71 0.27
C LEU A 173 4.40 4.09 -1.00
N ALA A 174 3.73 4.77 -1.93
CA ALA A 174 4.39 5.32 -3.10
C ALA A 174 5.47 6.33 -2.69
N ALA A 175 5.17 7.18 -1.71
CA ALA A 175 6.10 8.17 -1.19
C ALA A 175 7.34 7.56 -0.53
N LEU A 176 7.14 6.56 0.35
CA LEU A 176 8.24 5.80 0.97
C LEU A 176 9.19 5.20 -0.06
N CYS A 177 8.65 4.79 -1.21
CA CYS A 177 9.40 4.17 -2.30
C CYS A 177 9.87 5.16 -3.38
N SER A 178 9.57 6.45 -3.25
CA SER A 178 9.94 7.47 -4.24
C SER A 178 11.40 7.91 -4.09
N VAL A 179 12.08 8.03 -5.23
CA VAL A 179 13.49 8.41 -5.31
C VAL A 179 13.65 9.73 -6.04
N ALA A 180 14.67 10.49 -5.65
CA ALA A 180 15.08 11.66 -6.40
C ALA A 180 15.93 11.24 -7.62
N GLY A 181 15.59 11.75 -8.80
CA GLY A 181 16.34 11.61 -10.04
C GLY A 181 16.10 10.31 -10.81
N GLY A 182 16.63 10.30 -12.04
CA GLY A 182 16.56 9.19 -13.00
C GLY A 182 15.27 9.16 -13.83
N GLN A 183 14.49 10.23 -13.83
CA GLN A 183 13.48 10.56 -14.82
C GLN A 183 14.16 11.12 -16.06
N ASP A 184 13.43 11.19 -17.18
CA ASP A 184 13.84 12.03 -18.30
C ASP A 184 13.87 13.49 -17.83
N ASP A 185 14.81 14.30 -18.32
CA ASP A 185 14.96 15.72 -17.92
C ASP A 185 13.68 16.56 -18.15
N ARG A 186 12.74 16.06 -18.95
CA ARG A 186 11.44 16.68 -19.24
C ARG A 186 10.32 16.29 -18.28
N GLU A 187 10.55 15.30 -17.43
CA GLU A 187 9.58 14.77 -16.48
C GLU A 187 9.87 15.26 -15.07
N LEU A 188 8.82 15.43 -14.28
CA LEU A 188 8.94 15.78 -12.86
C LEU A 188 9.46 14.58 -12.06
N ASP A 189 10.23 14.87 -11.01
CA ASP A 189 10.76 13.86 -10.13
C ASP A 189 9.64 13.09 -9.37
N ASP A 190 9.88 11.82 -9.04
CA ASP A 190 8.89 11.00 -8.33
C ASP A 190 8.55 11.60 -6.96
N ARG A 191 9.52 12.20 -6.24
CA ARG A 191 9.28 12.88 -4.96
C ARG A 191 8.52 14.19 -5.13
N GLU A 192 8.82 14.95 -6.17
CA GLU A 192 8.07 16.17 -6.48
C GLU A 192 6.60 15.87 -6.83
N ARG A 193 6.36 14.81 -7.60
CA ARG A 193 5.00 14.37 -7.95
C ARG A 193 4.21 13.93 -6.71
N ILE A 194 4.81 13.12 -5.84
CA ILE A 194 4.11 12.67 -4.63
C ILE A 194 3.91 13.79 -3.60
N ASP A 195 4.83 14.76 -3.52
CA ASP A 195 4.65 15.94 -2.67
C ASP A 195 3.46 16.79 -3.10
N ARG A 196 3.24 16.97 -4.41
CA ARG A 196 2.04 17.65 -4.94
C ARG A 196 0.77 16.88 -4.59
N ILE A 197 0.77 15.56 -4.77
CA ILE A 197 -0.37 14.72 -4.37
C ILE A 197 -0.66 14.87 -2.87
N TYR A 198 0.36 14.94 -2.02
CA TYR A 198 0.19 15.21 -0.59
C TYR A 198 -0.44 16.59 -0.33
N ASP A 199 0.02 17.62 -1.03
CA ASP A 199 -0.52 18.99 -0.91
C ASP A 199 -2.00 19.04 -1.32
N ASP A 200 -2.35 18.45 -2.46
CA ASP A 200 -3.72 18.37 -2.96
C ASP A 200 -4.62 17.57 -2.01
N PHE A 201 -4.14 16.42 -1.53
CA PHE A 201 -4.87 15.57 -0.59
C PHE A 201 -5.10 16.28 0.77
N LEU A 202 -4.12 17.04 1.27
CA LEU A 202 -4.27 17.85 2.48
C LEU A 202 -5.28 18.97 2.29
N ALA A 203 -5.24 19.66 1.14
CA ALA A 203 -6.15 20.75 0.82
C ALA A 203 -7.61 20.27 0.75
N ASP A 204 -7.84 19.10 0.16
CA ASP A 204 -9.19 18.57 -0.05
C ASP A 204 -9.79 17.92 1.20
N PHE A 205 -8.98 17.26 2.04
CA PHE A 205 -9.50 16.41 3.12
C PHE A 205 -9.06 16.82 4.54
N GLY A 206 -7.98 17.57 4.70
CA GLY A 206 -7.56 18.15 5.99
C GLY A 206 -7.28 17.15 7.13
N PHE A 207 -6.94 15.89 6.80
CA PHE A 207 -6.74 14.85 7.82
C PHE A 207 -5.38 14.99 8.52
N LEU A 208 -5.39 15.08 9.86
CA LEU A 208 -4.18 15.22 10.69
C LEU A 208 -3.12 14.11 10.49
N ASN A 209 -3.56 12.90 10.13
CA ASN A 209 -2.63 11.78 9.94
C ASN A 209 -1.79 11.93 8.65
N VAL A 210 -2.22 12.77 7.71
CA VAL A 210 -1.51 12.99 6.44
C VAL A 210 -0.22 13.78 6.69
N GLU A 211 -0.25 14.78 7.57
CA GLU A 211 0.97 15.51 7.96
C GLU A 211 1.97 14.59 8.67
N ARG A 212 1.47 13.71 9.55
CA ARG A 212 2.32 12.73 10.25
C ARG A 212 2.94 11.72 9.28
N SER A 213 2.16 11.18 8.34
CA SER A 213 2.66 10.24 7.34
C SER A 213 3.69 10.89 6.42
N ARG A 214 3.45 12.13 5.99
CA ARG A 214 4.42 12.91 5.20
C ARG A 214 5.71 13.18 5.96
N LYS A 215 5.64 13.47 7.26
CA LYS A 215 6.84 13.63 8.10
C LYS A 215 7.68 12.35 8.14
N ILE A 216 7.04 11.18 8.27
CA ILE A 216 7.74 9.88 8.23
C ILE A 216 8.43 9.68 6.88
N VAL A 217 7.75 10.02 5.78
CA VAL A 217 8.32 9.95 4.41
C VAL A 217 9.58 10.83 4.30
N GLN A 218 9.52 12.08 4.79
CA GLN A 218 10.65 13.00 4.76
C GLN A 218 11.86 12.46 5.53
N GLU A 219 11.63 11.82 6.68
CA GLU A 219 12.68 11.15 7.45
C GLU A 219 13.28 9.95 6.70
N VAL A 220 12.45 9.15 6.02
CA VAL A 220 12.94 8.06 5.15
C VAL A 220 13.81 8.62 4.03
N TRP A 221 13.39 9.70 3.37
CA TRP A 221 14.15 10.34 2.30
C TRP A 221 15.46 10.95 2.80
N ALA A 222 15.47 11.53 4.00
CA ALA A 222 16.69 12.05 4.63
C ALA A 222 17.70 10.92 4.90
N ARG A 223 17.22 9.74 5.34
CA ARG A 223 18.06 8.56 5.58
C ARG A 223 18.45 7.81 4.31
N ASN A 224 17.75 8.03 3.20
CA ASN A 224 17.93 7.33 1.93
C ASN A 224 17.72 8.26 0.73
N SER A 225 18.58 9.26 0.62
CA SER A 225 18.46 10.32 -0.39
C SER A 225 18.43 9.78 -1.82
N GLY A 226 19.26 8.78 -2.12
CA GLY A 226 19.37 8.14 -3.44
C GLY A 226 18.55 6.86 -3.64
N GLY A 227 17.77 6.42 -2.64
CA GLY A 227 16.95 5.21 -2.77
C GLY A 227 17.74 3.90 -2.84
N GLN A 228 19.00 3.88 -2.43
CA GLN A 228 19.91 2.73 -2.61
C GLN A 228 19.83 1.72 -1.48
N VAL A 229 19.32 2.12 -0.32
CA VAL A 229 19.20 1.26 0.86
C VAL A 229 17.73 1.02 1.20
N PHE A 230 17.47 -0.05 1.92
CA PHE A 230 16.17 -0.26 2.56
C PHE A 230 16.12 0.51 3.88
N VAL A 231 15.10 1.33 4.10
CA VAL A 231 14.84 2.02 5.38
C VAL A 231 13.50 1.55 5.92
N ASP A 232 13.55 0.87 7.07
CA ASP A 232 12.33 0.42 7.73
C ASP A 232 11.67 1.61 8.45
N TRP A 233 10.61 2.15 7.87
CA TRP A 233 9.90 3.32 8.41
C TRP A 233 9.24 3.05 9.77
N LEU A 234 9.02 1.78 10.11
CA LEU A 234 8.49 1.41 11.43
C LEU A 234 9.51 1.71 12.54
N ASP A 235 10.81 1.78 12.22
CA ASP A 235 11.84 2.21 13.17
C ASP A 235 11.70 3.71 13.48
N ILE A 236 11.29 4.51 12.49
CA ILE A 236 11.05 5.95 12.67
C ILE A 236 9.84 6.16 13.59
N LEU A 237 8.81 5.30 13.47
CA LEU A 237 7.69 5.31 14.42
C LEU A 237 8.14 4.98 15.83
N GLU A 238 8.97 3.95 16.01
CA GLU A 238 9.52 3.57 17.32
C GLU A 238 10.35 4.70 17.93
N GLU A 239 11.17 5.40 17.14
CA GLU A 239 11.95 6.55 17.59
C GLU A 239 11.09 7.74 18.04
N TYR A 240 9.92 7.92 17.45
CA TYR A 240 8.97 8.98 17.81
C TYR A 240 7.95 8.56 18.88
N ASP A 241 7.93 7.29 19.30
CA ASP A 241 6.88 6.71 20.14
C ASP A 241 5.48 6.93 19.52
N TRP A 242 5.38 6.70 18.21
CA TRP A 242 4.19 6.97 17.42
C TRP A 242 3.47 5.70 16.95
N GLU A 243 2.15 5.79 16.93
CA GLU A 243 1.27 4.92 16.15
C GLU A 243 0.51 5.78 15.13
N ILE A 244 0.27 5.23 13.94
CA ILE A 244 -0.38 5.97 12.85
C ILE A 244 -1.41 5.10 12.12
N PHE A 245 -2.57 5.69 11.83
CA PHE A 245 -3.54 5.16 10.89
C PHE A 245 -3.47 5.96 9.61
N VAL A 246 -3.10 5.30 8.52
CA VAL A 246 -2.93 5.93 7.21
C VAL A 246 -4.17 5.61 6.37
N VAL A 247 -5.29 6.17 6.84
CA VAL A 247 -6.62 6.14 6.22
C VAL A 247 -6.92 7.40 5.46
#